data_AF-A0AAV4X9Y1-F1
#
_entry.id   AF-A0AAV4X9Y1-F1
#
_cell.length_a   1.000
_cell.length_b   1.000
_cell.length_c   1.000
_cell.angle_alpha   90.00
_cell.angle_beta   90.00
_cell.angle_gamma   90.00
#
_symmetry.space_group_name_H-M   'P 1'
#
loop_
_entity.id
_entity.type
_entity.pdbx_description
1 polymer ?
#
loop_
_entity_poly.entity_id
_entity_poly.type
_entity_poly.pdbx_seq_one_letter_code
_entity_poly.pdbx_strand_id
1 'polypeptide(L)'
;MTVKAFDLVPAVERVSWTDKVKTVVECLESCGKNLYVGTQECFVIHYKYLEIKKPITLLKALSALNRILVLCDGNLIVLNMFDLEVIPSMTKLKGVSCFCLNENPETNNPLVWKYALLDENNCLYAM
;
A
#
# COMPACT_ATOMS: atom_id res chain seq x y z
N MET A 1 -6.94 -24.73 -29.43
CA MET A 1 -6.91 -23.31 -29.85
C MET A 1 -6.62 -22.47 -28.62
N THR A 2 -5.54 -21.69 -28.61
CA THR A 2 -5.19 -20.78 -27.51
C THR A 2 -5.54 -19.36 -27.93
N VAL A 3 -6.45 -18.72 -27.20
CA VAL A 3 -6.83 -17.31 -27.43
C VAL A 3 -5.95 -16.47 -26.52
N LYS A 4 -5.06 -15.66 -27.11
CA LYS A 4 -4.26 -14.66 -26.37
C LYS A 4 -5.01 -13.33 -26.44
N ALA A 5 -5.63 -12.91 -25.33
CA ALA A 5 -6.53 -11.75 -25.30
C ALA A 5 -5.79 -10.41 -25.26
N PHE A 6 -4.59 -10.36 -24.66
CA PHE A 6 -3.73 -9.19 -24.61
C PHE A 6 -2.30 -9.60 -24.25
N ASP A 7 -1.35 -8.71 -24.55
CA ASP A 7 0.03 -8.80 -24.08
C ASP A 7 0.19 -7.96 -22.81
N LEU A 8 0.82 -8.56 -21.79
CA LEU A 8 1.23 -7.82 -20.60
C LEU A 8 2.41 -6.92 -20.97
N VAL A 9 2.19 -5.62 -20.96
CA VAL A 9 3.26 -4.62 -21.14
C VAL A 9 3.66 -4.12 -19.76
N PRO A 10 4.93 -4.28 -19.34
CA PRO A 10 5.40 -3.73 -18.09
C PRO A 10 5.22 -2.21 -18.08
N ALA A 11 4.38 -1.70 -17.15
CA ALA A 11 4.14 -0.26 -17.01
C ALA A 11 5.30 0.48 -16.31
N VAL A 12 6.19 -0.26 -15.65
CA VAL A 12 7.41 0.22 -14.98
C VAL A 12 8.57 -0.65 -15.44
N GLU A 13 9.73 -0.03 -15.69
CA GLU A 13 10.97 -0.76 -15.96
C GLU A 13 11.25 -1.73 -14.80
N ARG A 14 11.20 -3.03 -15.11
CA ARG A 14 11.56 -4.20 -14.27
C ARG A 14 11.90 -3.85 -12.82
N VAL A 15 10.93 -4.05 -11.92
CA VAL A 15 11.16 -3.90 -10.48
C VAL A 15 12.22 -4.91 -10.05
N SER A 16 13.41 -4.42 -9.68
CA SER A 16 14.42 -5.23 -9.00
C SER A 16 14.03 -5.34 -7.53
N TRP A 17 13.46 -6.48 -7.13
CA TRP A 17 13.03 -6.73 -5.75
C TRP A 17 14.21 -6.82 -4.77
N THR A 18 15.42 -7.02 -5.31
CA THR A 18 16.72 -6.94 -4.63
C THR A 18 17.74 -6.37 -5.62
N ASP A 19 18.76 -5.63 -5.15
CA ASP A 19 19.76 -4.92 -5.97
C ASP A 19 20.55 -5.77 -7.00
N LYS A 20 20.23 -7.07 -7.15
CA LYS A 20 20.97 -8.00 -8.02
C LYS A 20 20.11 -8.87 -8.93
N VAL A 21 18.77 -8.88 -8.83
CA VAL A 21 17.92 -9.74 -9.67
C VAL A 21 16.88 -8.91 -10.41
N LYS A 22 17.06 -8.82 -11.73
CA LYS A 22 16.05 -8.32 -12.66
C LYS A 22 14.99 -9.41 -12.84
N THR A 23 13.94 -9.40 -12.02
CA THR A 23 12.85 -10.37 -12.13
C THR A 23 11.93 -9.98 -13.29
N VAL A 24 11.64 -10.92 -14.19
CA VAL A 24 10.67 -10.75 -15.28
C VAL A 24 9.37 -11.47 -14.95
N VAL A 25 8.25 -10.75 -14.94
CA VAL A 25 6.91 -11.34 -14.77
C VAL A 25 6.47 -11.97 -16.09
N GLU A 26 6.23 -13.27 -16.09
CA GLU A 26 5.79 -14.04 -17.27
C GLU A 26 4.27 -14.25 -17.25
N CYS A 27 3.69 -14.49 -16.08
CA CYS A 27 2.26 -14.72 -15.92
C CYS A 27 1.73 -14.23 -14.57
N LEU A 28 0.41 -14.03 -14.52
CA LEU A 28 -0.29 -13.51 -13.36
C LEU A 28 -1.66 -14.20 -13.27
N GLU A 29 -1.99 -14.73 -12.10
CA GLU A 29 -3.27 -15.40 -11.87
C GLU A 29 -3.86 -14.96 -10.53
N SER A 30 -5.11 -14.51 -10.56
CA SER A 30 -5.87 -14.18 -9.35
C SER A 30 -6.79 -15.33 -8.96
N CYS A 31 -6.70 -15.80 -7.71
CA CYS A 31 -7.62 -16.79 -7.16
C CYS A 31 -8.08 -16.39 -5.76
N GLY A 32 -9.37 -16.05 -5.64
CA GLY A 32 -9.95 -15.55 -4.40
C GLY A 32 -9.26 -14.27 -3.92
N LYS A 33 -8.63 -14.33 -2.75
CA LYS A 33 -7.90 -13.20 -2.13
C LYS A 33 -6.41 -13.19 -2.48
N ASN A 34 -5.98 -14.04 -3.40
CA ASN A 34 -4.59 -14.25 -3.71
C ASN A 34 -4.29 -13.82 -5.13
N LEU A 35 -3.13 -13.22 -5.30
CA LEU A 35 -2.53 -12.91 -6.59
C LEU A 35 -1.21 -13.66 -6.68
N TYR A 36 -1.09 -14.51 -7.70
CA TYR A 36 0.10 -15.27 -7.99
C TYR A 36 0.82 -14.64 -9.17
N VAL A 37 2.10 -14.36 -9.01
CA VAL A 37 2.96 -13.80 -10.04
C VAL A 37 4.02 -14.85 -10.38
N GLY A 38 3.92 -15.42 -11.58
CA GLY A 38 4.92 -16.31 -12.13
C GLY A 38 6.03 -15.52 -12.81
N THR A 39 7.27 -15.86 -12.49
CA THR A 39 8.47 -15.17 -12.99
C THR A 39 9.26 -16.06 -13.93
N GLN A 40 10.09 -15.46 -14.80
CA GLN A 40 10.95 -16.19 -15.76
C GLN A 40 12.00 -17.06 -15.04
N GLU A 41 12.36 -16.71 -13.81
CA GLU A 41 13.33 -17.40 -12.97
C GLU A 41 12.71 -18.56 -12.17
N CYS A 42 11.51 -19.02 -12.55
CA CYS A 42 10.76 -20.10 -11.90
C CYS A 42 10.31 -19.82 -10.46
N PHE A 43 10.32 -18.56 -10.00
CA PHE A 43 9.67 -18.19 -8.74
C PHE A 43 8.17 -17.94 -8.94
N VAL A 44 7.40 -18.32 -7.93
CA VAL A 44 6.00 -17.90 -7.77
C VAL A 44 5.94 -16.95 -6.57
N ILE A 45 5.58 -15.70 -6.83
CA ILE A 45 5.39 -14.70 -5.79
C ILE A 45 3.91 -14.63 -5.46
N HIS A 46 3.60 -14.61 -4.16
CA HIS A 46 2.24 -14.61 -3.64
C HIS A 46 1.95 -13.27 -2.97
N TYR A 47 0.89 -12.60 -3.42
CA TYR A 47 0.31 -11.43 -2.75
C TYR A 47 -1.10 -11.73 -2.28
N LYS A 48 -1.50 -11.05 -1.21
CA LYS A 48 -2.85 -11.11 -0.67
C LYS A 48 -3.54 -9.77 -0.88
N TYR A 49 -4.77 -9.81 -1.38
CA TYR A 49 -5.61 -8.63 -1.49
C TYR A 49 -6.11 -8.19 -0.12
N LEU A 50 -6.18 -6.88 0.04
CA LEU A 50 -6.84 -6.26 1.18
C LEU A 50 -8.37 -6.24 0.96
N GLU A 51 -9.13 -6.76 1.93
CA GLU A 51 -10.59 -6.92 1.82
C GLU A 51 -11.39 -5.65 2.14
N ILE A 52 -11.02 -4.52 1.53
CA ILE A 52 -11.79 -3.29 1.66
C ILE A 52 -12.82 -3.24 0.53
N LYS A 53 -14.11 -3.31 0.90
CA LYS A 53 -15.25 -3.30 -0.04
C LYS A 53 -15.59 -1.91 -0.60
N LYS A 54 -14.93 -0.87 -0.09
CA LYS A 54 -15.16 0.53 -0.42
C LYS A 54 -13.93 1.09 -1.15
N PRO A 55 -14.06 2.12 -2.00
CA PRO A 55 -12.94 2.65 -2.76
C PRO A 55 -11.86 3.21 -1.83
N ILE A 56 -10.60 2.80 -2.06
CA ILE A 56 -9.44 3.39 -1.41
C ILE A 56 -9.11 4.70 -2.15
N THR A 57 -9.22 5.84 -1.47
CA THR A 57 -8.96 7.16 -2.06
C THR A 57 -7.52 7.62 -1.89
N LEU A 58 -6.82 7.10 -0.88
CA LEU A 58 -5.42 7.41 -0.63
C LEU A 58 -4.74 6.27 0.13
N LEU A 59 -3.49 5.95 -0.25
CA LEU A 59 -2.66 4.96 0.42
C LEU A 59 -1.24 5.50 0.57
N LYS A 60 -0.67 5.37 1.77
CA LYS A 60 0.72 5.76 2.06
C LYS A 60 1.40 4.77 3.00
N ALA A 61 2.66 4.47 2.73
CA ALA A 61 3.50 3.62 3.56
C ALA A 61 4.21 4.45 4.65
N LEU A 62 4.16 3.96 5.88
CA LEU A 62 4.97 4.39 7.01
C LEU A 62 6.03 3.31 7.26
N SER A 63 7.02 3.23 6.35
CA SER A 63 7.96 2.12 6.30
C SER A 63 8.74 1.91 7.60
N ALA A 64 9.13 2.97 8.31
CA ALA A 64 9.84 2.84 9.58
C ALA A 64 8.97 2.32 10.74
N LEU A 65 7.64 2.47 10.63
CA LEU A 65 6.69 1.94 11.61
C LEU A 65 6.12 0.59 11.18
N ASN A 66 6.50 0.10 9.99
CA ASN A 66 5.94 -1.09 9.37
C ASN A 66 4.39 -1.02 9.25
N ARG A 67 3.89 0.18 8.92
CA ARG A 67 2.45 0.47 8.80
C ARG A 67 2.10 0.97 7.41
N ILE A 68 0.87 0.70 6.98
CA ILE A 68 0.25 1.31 5.80
C ILE A 68 -0.98 2.07 6.27
N LEU A 69 -1.09 3.34 5.89
CA LEU A 69 -2.28 4.15 6.06
C LEU A 69 -3.15 4.06 4.81
N VAL A 70 -4.42 3.73 4.98
CA VAL A 70 -5.41 3.60 3.91
C VAL A 70 -6.60 4.50 4.23
N LEU A 71 -6.90 5.43 3.35
CA LEU A 71 -8.11 6.25 3.42
C LEU A 71 -9.20 5.63 2.56
N CYS A 72 -10.34 5.36 3.18
CA CYS A 72 -11.47 4.71 2.54
C CYS A 72 -12.79 5.27 3.07
N ASP A 73 -13.57 5.91 2.18
CA ASP A 73 -14.89 6.48 2.50
C ASP A 73 -14.88 7.35 3.78
N GLY A 74 -13.91 8.27 3.85
CA GLY A 74 -13.73 9.15 5.01
C GLY A 74 -13.18 8.48 6.27
N ASN A 75 -12.81 7.19 6.23
CA ASN A 75 -12.22 6.45 7.34
C ASN A 75 -10.75 6.18 7.09
N LEU A 76 -9.91 6.51 8.07
CA LEU A 76 -8.50 6.11 8.07
C LEU A 76 -8.36 4.72 8.69
N ILE A 77 -7.76 3.79 7.94
CA ILE A 77 -7.47 2.42 8.35
C ILE A 77 -5.95 2.26 8.39
N VAL A 78 -5.43 1.73 9.50
CA VAL A 78 -4.01 1.41 9.65
C VAL A 78 -3.82 -0.09 9.52
N LEU A 79 -2.91 -0.50 8.65
CA LEU A 79 -2.59 -1.91 8.40
C LEU A 79 -1.13 -2.17 8.73
N ASN A 80 -0.82 -3.40 9.12
CA ASN A 80 0.55 -3.88 9.15
C ASN A 80 1.03 -4.17 7.70
N MET A 81 2.26 -3.80 7.39
CA MET A 81 2.82 -3.96 6.03
C MET A 81 3.15 -5.42 5.68
N PHE A 82 3.35 -6.31 6.66
CA PHE A 82 3.70 -7.72 6.42
C PHE A 82 2.50 -8.60 6.09
N ASP A 83 1.42 -8.49 6.86
CA ASP A 83 0.26 -9.40 6.79
C ASP A 83 -1.02 -8.70 6.29
N LEU A 84 -0.97 -7.37 6.12
CA LEU A 84 -2.12 -6.51 5.79
C LEU A 84 -3.28 -6.63 6.79
N GLU A 85 -3.00 -7.01 8.03
CA GLU A 85 -4.00 -7.02 9.10
C GLU A 85 -4.23 -5.61 9.64
N VAL A 86 -5.49 -5.33 10.00
CA VAL A 86 -5.86 -4.04 10.59
C VAL A 86 -5.23 -3.94 11.97
N ILE A 87 -4.39 -2.93 12.16
CA ILE A 87 -3.87 -2.58 13.46
C ILE A 87 -4.94 -1.74 14.17
N PRO A 88 -5.52 -2.21 15.29
CA PRO A 88 -6.46 -1.44 16.07
C PRO A 88 -5.70 -0.36 16.85
N SER A 89 -5.25 0.69 16.16
CA SER A 89 -4.63 1.84 16.80
C SER A 89 -5.05 3.12 16.07
N MET A 90 -5.21 4.17 16.89
CA MET A 90 -5.81 5.48 16.63
C MET A 90 -7.33 5.52 16.66
N THR A 91 -7.81 6.46 17.47
CA THR A 91 -9.15 7.03 17.48
C THR A 91 -9.74 7.01 16.08
N LYS A 92 -10.93 6.42 15.93
CA LYS A 92 -11.64 6.26 14.66
C LYS A 92 -11.96 7.64 14.08
N LEU A 93 -11.02 8.18 13.31
CA LEU A 93 -11.16 9.44 12.60
C LEU A 93 -12.09 9.20 11.42
N LYS A 94 -13.20 9.92 11.42
CA LYS A 94 -14.23 9.93 10.38
C LYS A 94 -14.26 11.31 9.73
N GLY A 95 -14.67 11.39 8.48
CA GLY A 95 -14.75 12.64 7.73
C GLY A 95 -13.43 13.08 7.10
N VAL A 96 -12.39 12.23 7.13
CA VAL A 96 -11.09 12.57 6.56
C VAL A 96 -11.19 12.60 5.04
N SER A 97 -10.91 13.75 4.42
CA SER A 97 -10.92 13.88 2.95
C SER A 97 -9.56 13.55 2.34
N CYS A 98 -8.47 13.84 3.06
CA CYS A 98 -7.11 13.48 2.67
C CYS A 98 -6.14 13.49 3.87
N PHE A 99 -4.94 12.94 3.66
CA PHE A 99 -3.85 13.01 4.63
C PHE A 99 -2.50 13.15 3.92
N CYS A 100 -1.49 13.67 4.61
CA CYS A 100 -0.12 13.70 4.11
C CYS A 100 0.86 13.19 5.16
N LEU A 101 2.00 12.67 4.70
CA LEU A 101 3.11 12.24 5.55
C LEU A 101 4.23 13.27 5.46
N ASN A 102 4.85 13.59 6.59
CA ASN A 102 6.12 14.30 6.56
C ASN A 102 7.26 13.29 6.29
N GLU A 103 7.85 13.36 5.10
CA GLU A 103 8.95 12.49 4.69
C GLU A 103 10.33 13.05 5.08
N ASN A 104 10.39 14.17 5.81
CA ASN A 104 11.65 14.80 6.22
C ASN A 104 12.07 14.42 7.66
N PRO A 105 13.01 13.48 7.85
CA PRO A 105 13.52 13.09 9.17
C PRO A 105 14.54 14.07 9.75
N GLU A 106 14.89 15.15 9.04
CA GLU A 106 15.87 16.13 9.51
C GLU A 106 15.28 17.11 10.51
N THR A 107 15.01 16.64 11.72
CA THR A 107 15.26 17.41 12.93
C THR A 107 15.34 16.42 14.08
N ASN A 108 16.21 16.69 15.04
CA ASN A 108 16.46 15.90 16.26
C ASN A 108 15.25 15.94 17.23
N ASN A 109 14.04 15.79 16.68
CA ASN A 109 12.75 16.05 17.29
C ASN A 109 12.00 14.71 17.35
N PRO A 110 11.54 14.24 18.52
CA PRO A 110 10.85 12.95 18.68
C PRO A 110 9.48 12.85 17.96
N LEU A 111 9.17 13.77 17.04
CA LEU A 111 7.89 14.01 16.39
C LEU A 111 7.94 13.86 14.85
N VAL A 112 8.96 13.17 14.31
CA VAL A 112 9.23 13.03 12.86
C VAL A 112 8.12 12.30 12.08
N TRP A 113 7.30 11.46 12.74
CA TRP A 113 6.26 10.65 12.09
C TRP A 113 4.85 11.26 12.09
N LYS A 114 4.73 12.59 12.03
CA LYS A 114 3.42 13.26 11.99
C LYS A 114 2.76 13.08 10.63
N TYR A 115 1.48 12.71 10.65
CA TYR A 115 0.58 12.80 9.51
C TYR A 115 -0.43 13.92 9.77
N ALA A 116 -0.62 14.80 8.79
CA ALA A 116 -1.66 15.82 8.86
C ALA A 116 -2.93 15.26 8.23
N LEU A 117 -4.05 15.40 8.95
CA LEU A 117 -5.38 15.01 8.49
C LEU A 117 -6.14 16.29 8.16
N LEU A 118 -6.70 16.33 6.96
CA LEU A 118 -7.61 17.38 6.53
C LEU A 118 -9.03 16.80 6.65
N ASP A 119 -9.78 17.32 7.61
CA ASP A 119 -11.24 17.22 7.65
C ASP A 119 -11.80 18.52 7.05
N GLU A 120 -13.02 18.50 6.52
CA GLU A 120 -13.68 19.62 5.83
C GLU A 120 -13.76 20.90 6.68
N ASN A 121 -13.54 20.79 8.00
CA ASN A 121 -13.60 21.90 8.96
C ASN A 121 -12.36 22.08 9.86
N ASN A 122 -11.32 21.24 9.79
CA ASN A 122 -10.13 21.36 10.66
C ASN A 122 -8.89 20.61 10.13
N CYS A 123 -7.73 21.25 10.20
CA CYS A 123 -6.41 20.59 10.08
C CYS A 123 -6.07 19.92 11.42
N LEU A 124 -6.26 18.61 11.53
CA LEU A 124 -5.84 17.85 12.70
C LEU A 124 -4.43 17.31 12.48
N TYR A 125 -3.47 17.85 13.23
CA TYR A 125 -2.14 17.22 13.37
C TYR A 125 -2.28 16.04 14.34
N ALA A 126 -2.16 14.82 13.82
CA ALA A 126 -2.09 13.63 14.66
C ALA A 126 -0.62 13.28 14.94
N MET A 127 -0.33 12.98 16.22
CA MET A 127 1.01 12.69 16.76
C MET A 127 1.62 11.42 16.20
#